data_AF-A0A844YHS8-F1
#
_entry.id   AF-A0A844YHS8-F1
#
_cell.length_a   1.000
_cell.length_b   1.000
_cell.length_c   1.000
_cell.angle_alpha   90.00
_cell.angle_beta   90.00
_cell.angle_gamma   90.00
#
_symmetry.space_group_name_H-M   'P 1'
#
loop_
_entity.id
_entity.type
_entity.pdbx_description
1 polymer ?
#
loop_
_entity_poly.entity_id
_entity_poly.type
_entity_poly.pdbx_seq_one_letter_code
_entity_poly.pdbx_strand_id
1 'polypeptide(L)' 'MSDTYNFQIARADAAAVEAKEASLENAKQRALRSEIAWRGMAQRTLKMEQEREKTRVERERRNAELAGGQEAST' A
#
# COMPACT_ATOMS: atom_id res chain seq x y z
N MET A 1 -0.41 2.49 -8.15
CA MET A 1 0.39 2.15 -6.96
C MET A 1 1.47 3.18 -6.81
N SER A 2 1.69 3.76 -5.63
CA SER A 2 2.74 4.78 -5.48
C SER A 2 4.15 4.22 -5.63
N ASP A 3 5.08 5.08 -6.01
CA ASP A 3 6.52 4.80 -6.02
C ASP A 3 7.02 4.34 -4.64
N THR A 4 6.45 4.91 -3.56
CA THR A 4 6.75 4.52 -2.18
C THR A 4 6.39 3.07 -1.89
N TYR A 5 5.21 2.60 -2.33
CA TYR A 5 4.82 1.21 -2.16
C TYR A 5 5.77 0.27 -2.93
N ASN A 6 6.05 0.60 -4.19
CA ASN A 6 6.91 -0.21 -5.05
C ASN A 6 8.32 -0.35 -4.45
N PHE A 7 8.88 0.74 -3.94
CA PHE A 7 10.15 0.73 -3.24
C PHE A 7 10.11 -0.16 -1.99
N GLN A 8 9.08 -0.04 -1.16
CA GLN A 8 8.95 -0.81 0.09
C GLN A 8 8.82 -2.32 -0.19
N ILE A 9 8.07 -2.71 -1.22
CA ILE A 9 7.97 -4.11 -1.64
C ILE A 9 9.29 -4.63 -2.21
N ALA A 10 9.96 -3.86 -3.07
CA ALA A 10 11.27 -4.28 -3.60
C ALA A 10 12.29 -4.52 -2.47
N ARG A 11 12.28 -3.68 -1.42
CA ARG A 11 13.12 -3.88 -0.22
C ARG A 11 12.71 -5.11 0.59
N ALA A 12 11.41 -5.39 0.71
CA ALA A 12 10.93 -6.59 1.36
C ALA A 12 11.39 -7.86 0.63
N ASP A 13 11.25 -7.88 -0.70
CA ASP A 13 11.62 -9.04 -1.52
C ASP A 13 13.14 -9.25 -1.52
N ALA A 14 13.93 -8.18 -1.56
CA ALA A 14 15.38 -8.28 -1.41
C ALA A 14 15.79 -8.88 -0.05
N ALA A 15 15.14 -8.48 1.04
CA ALA A 15 15.39 -9.05 2.37
C ALA A 15 14.95 -10.52 2.46
N ALA A 16 13.87 -10.90 1.77
CA ALA A 16 13.44 -12.30 1.67
C ALA A 16 14.47 -13.16 0.94
N VAL A 17 15.11 -12.62 -0.11
CA VAL A 17 16.21 -13.29 -0.82
C VAL A 17 17.43 -13.42 0.10
N GLU A 18 17.84 -12.35 0.78
CA GLU A 18 18.96 -12.39 1.76
C GLU A 18 18.72 -13.47 2.84
N ALA A 19 17.49 -13.59 3.35
CA ALA A 19 17.14 -14.61 4.33
C ALA A 19 17.24 -16.04 3.78
N LYS A 20 16.94 -16.25 2.48
CA LYS A 20 17.05 -17.55 1.82
C LYS A 20 18.49 -17.95 1.56
N GLU A 21 19.34 -16.99 1.21
CA GLU A 21 20.75 -17.21 0.88
C GLU A 21 21.67 -17.24 2.12
N ALA A 22 21.19 -16.74 3.25
CA ALA A 22 21.96 -16.72 4.50
C ALA A 22 22.31 -18.13 4.99
N SER A 23 23.61 -18.39 5.13
CA SER A 23 24.16 -19.62 5.70
C SER A 23 24.17 -19.64 7.23
N LEU A 24 24.10 -18.47 7.86
CA LEU A 24 24.07 -18.31 9.32
C LEU A 24 22.66 -17.96 9.79
N GLU A 25 22.19 -18.64 10.83
CA GLU A 25 20.85 -18.44 11.38
C GLU A 25 20.65 -17.00 11.89
N ASN A 26 21.67 -16.39 12.49
CA ASN A 26 21.57 -15.01 12.97
C ASN A 26 21.36 -13.99 11.82
N ALA A 27 22.00 -14.22 10.68
CA ALA A 27 21.87 -13.40 9.48
C ALA A 27 20.49 -13.60 8.84
N LYS A 28 20.05 -14.86 8.72
CA LYS A 28 18.70 -15.21 8.27
C LYS A 28 17.62 -14.52 9.12
N GLN A 29 17.72 -14.63 10.44
CA GLN A 29 16.76 -14.00 11.35
C GLN A 29 16.76 -12.47 11.26
N ARG A 30 17.94 -11.86 11.05
CA ARG A 30 18.02 -10.42 10.82
C ARG A 30 17.31 -10.02 9.52
N ALA A 31 17.57 -10.74 8.43
CA ALA A 31 16.95 -10.49 7.13
C ALA A 31 15.43 -10.68 7.17
N LEU A 32 14.93 -11.72 7.85
CA LEU A 32 13.48 -11.93 8.04
C LEU A 32 12.83 -10.79 8.83
N ARG A 33 13.48 -10.25 9.88
CA ARG A 33 12.96 -9.07 10.59
C ARG A 33 12.90 -7.84 9.69
N SER A 34 13.91 -7.66 8.83
CA SER A 34 13.89 -6.59 7.83
C SER A 34 12.75 -6.78 6.83
N GLU A 35 12.54 -8.00 6.30
CA GLU A 35 11.42 -8.31 5.41
C GLU A 35 10.08 -7.93 6.07
N ILE A 36 9.85 -8.39 7.31
CA ILE A 36 8.60 -8.10 8.05
C ILE A 36 8.38 -6.59 8.18
N ALA A 37 9.42 -5.83 8.52
CA ALA A 37 9.33 -4.38 8.64
C ALA A 37 8.98 -3.71 7.29
N TRP A 38 9.63 -4.12 6.20
CA TRP A 38 9.36 -3.60 4.86
C TRP A 38 7.96 -3.96 4.35
N ARG A 39 7.53 -5.21 4.51
CA ARG A 39 6.16 -5.64 4.16
C ARG A 39 5.12 -4.88 4.97
N GLY A 40 5.36 -4.68 6.27
CA GLY A 40 4.47 -3.89 7.12
C GLY A 40 4.34 -2.42 6.68
N MET A 41 5.44 -1.79 6.24
CA MET A 41 5.39 -0.45 5.66
C MET A 41 4.60 -0.42 4.35
N ALA A 42 4.87 -1.36 3.44
CA ALA A 42 4.15 -1.46 2.16
C ALA A 42 2.66 -1.63 2.35
N GLN A 43 2.24 -2.50 3.28
CA GLN A 43 0.82 -2.72 3.58
C GLN A 43 0.14 -1.45 4.09
N ARG A 44 0.81 -0.66 4.94
CA ARG A 44 0.26 0.62 5.41
C ARG A 44 0.11 1.62 4.27
N THR A 45 1.13 1.75 3.41
CA THR A 45 1.08 2.61 2.22
C THR A 45 -0.08 2.22 1.31
N LEU A 46 -0.22 0.92 1.01
CA LEU A 46 -1.31 0.40 0.20
C LEU A 46 -2.68 0.71 0.80
N LYS A 47 -2.86 0.46 2.11
CA LYS A 47 -4.12 0.76 2.79
C LYS A 47 -4.47 2.25 2.68
N MET A 48 -3.50 3.14 2.88
CA MET A 48 -3.73 4.57 2.75
C MET A 48 -4.12 4.98 1.33
N GLU A 49 -3.52 4.38 0.30
CA GLU A 49 -3.90 4.61 -1.10
C GLU A 49 -5.33 4.15 -1.38
N GLN A 50 -5.70 2.96 -0.91
CA GLN A 50 -7.04 2.40 -1.08
C GLN A 50 -8.11 3.28 -0.40
N GLU A 51 -7.84 3.76 0.82
CA GLU A 51 -8.77 4.66 1.52
C GLU A 51 -8.91 6.02 0.82
N ARG A 52 -7.82 6.55 0.24
CA ARG A 52 -7.87 7.77 -0.57
C ARG A 52 -8.70 7.59 -1.83
N GLU A 53 -8.51 6.47 -2.52
CA GLU A 53 -9.29 6.09 -3.70
C GLU A 53 -10.78 5.99 -3.37
N LYS A 54 -11.11 5.23 -2.33
CA LYS A 54 -12.48 5.07 -1.85
C LYS A 54 -13.12 6.41 -1.52
N THR A 55 -12.41 7.27 -0.78
CA THR A 55 -12.91 8.61 -0.42
C THR A 55 -13.12 9.48 -1.65
N ARG A 56 -12.28 9.36 -2.68
CA ARG A 56 -12.44 10.10 -3.93
C ARG A 56 -13.71 9.67 -4.66
N VAL A 57 -13.90 8.36 -4.84
CA VAL A 57 -15.08 7.79 -5.50
C VAL A 57 -16.37 8.18 -4.77
N GLU A 58 -16.40 8.11 -3.43
CA GLU A 58 -17.58 8.52 -2.65
C GLU A 58 -17.88 10.02 -2.81
N ARG A 59 -16.85 10.87 -2.87
CA ARG A 59 -17.03 12.30 -3.11
C ARG A 59 -17.56 12.57 -4.51
N GLU A 60 -17.00 11.92 -5.53
CA GLU A 60 -17.45 12.04 -6.92
C GLU A 60 -18.91 11.60 -7.07
N ARG A 61 -19.28 10.47 -6.45
CA ARG A 61 -20.66 9.99 -6.39
C ARG A 61 -21.60 11.02 -5.75
N ARG A 62 -21.25 11.53 -4.56
CA ARG A 62 -22.06 12.53 -3.86
C ARG A 62 -22.24 13.81 -4.69
N ASN A 63 -21.19 14.25 -5.38
CA ASN A 63 -21.26 15.43 -6.24
C ASN A 63 -22.17 15.20 -7.45
N ALA A 64 -22.11 14.01 -8.07
CA ALA A 64 -22.99 13.64 -9.18
C ALA A 64 -24.47 13.56 -8.74
N GLU A 65 -24.76 13.00 -7.56
CA GLU A 65 -26.10 12.97 -6.97
C GLU A 65 -26.66 14.38 -6.72
N LEU A 66 -25.83 15.31 -6.22
CA LEU A 66 -26.22 16.70 -6.00
C LEU A 66 -26.46 17.45 -7.33
N ALA A 67 -25.61 17.25 -8.34
CA ALA A 67 -25.77 17.88 -9.65
C ALA A 67 -27.05 17.42 -10.36
N GLY A 68 -27.34 16.12 -10.37
CA GLY A 68 -28.56 15.58 -11.00
C GLY A 68 -29.85 16.02 -10.30
N GLY A 69 -29.82 16.26 -8.98
CA GLY A 69 -30.95 16.79 -8.24
C GLY A 69 -31.26 18.27 -8.51
N GLN A 70 -30.25 19.06 -8.89
CA GLN A 70 -30.45 20.48 -9.25
C GLN A 70 -31.03 20.64 -10.67
N GLU A 71 -30.65 19.78 -11.61
CA GLU A 71 -31.18 19.79 -12.98
C GLU A 71 -32.64 19.29 -13.06
N ALA A 72 -33.06 18.37 -12.19
CA ALA A 72 -34.45 17.89 -12.15
C ALA A 72 -35.44 18.87 -11.50
N SER A 73 -34.95 19.96 -10.89
CA SER A 73 -35.75 20.96 -10.19
C SER A 73 -35.82 22.33 -10.90
N THR A 74 -35.27 22.44 -12.11
CA THR A 74 -35.32 23.64 -12.98
C THR A 74 -36.17 23.35 -14.21
#